data_AF-A0A927WME4-F1
#
_entry.id   AF-A0A927WME4-F1
#
_cell.length_a   1.000
_cell.length_b   1.000
_cell.length_c   1.000
_cell.angle_alpha   90.00
_cell.angle_beta   90.00
_cell.angle_gamma   90.00
#
_symmetry.space_group_name_H-M   'P 1'
#
loop_
_entity.id
_entity.type
_entity.pdbx_description
1 polymer ?
#
loop_
_entity_poly.entity_id
_entity_poly.type
_entity_poly.pdbx_seq_one_letter_code
_entity_poly.pdbx_strand_id
1 'polypeptide(L)' 'MTDTIQEQILAIRATGLTNMFDVNTVQRLAFERDFYELVCYIEDDRAGYVRFILTGE' A
#
# COMPACT_ATOMS: atom_id res chain seq x y z
N MET A 1 -8.64 -2.87 -7.01
CA MET A 1 -8.16 -1.74 -6.20
C MET A 1 -9.19 -0.63 -6.24
N THR A 2 -9.47 0.03 -5.12
CA THR A 2 -10.36 1.20 -5.05
C THR A 2 -9.55 2.49 -5.11
N ASP A 3 -10.18 3.62 -5.47
CA ASP A 3 -9.52 4.93 -5.48
C ASP A 3 -8.91 5.27 -4.11
N THR A 4 -9.60 4.90 -3.02
CA THR A 4 -9.13 5.09 -1.64
C THR A 4 -7.84 4.31 -1.34
N ILE A 5 -7.75 3.05 -1.75
CA ILE A 5 -6.53 2.23 -1.57
C ILE A 5 -5.38 2.84 -2.38
N GLN A 6 -5.65 3.30 -3.60
CA GLN A 6 -4.64 3.94 -4.44
C GLN A 6 -4.10 5.22 -3.79
N GLU A 7 -4.96 6.07 -3.26
CA GLU A 7 -4.57 7.28 -2.54
C GLU A 7 -3.72 6.96 -1.30
N GLN A 8 -4.08 5.92 -0.53
CA GLN A 8 -3.32 5.47 0.64
C GLN A 8 -1.91 4.97 0.25
N ILE A 9 -1.80 4.20 -0.83
CA ILE A 9 -0.50 3.73 -1.36
C ILE A 9 0.36 4.93 -1.78
N LEU A 10 -0.22 5.89 -2.49
CA LEU A 10 0.49 7.10 -2.91
C LEU A 10 0.90 7.97 -1.72
N ALA A 11 0.08 8.05 -0.68
CA ALA A 11 0.42 8.75 0.54
C ALA A 11 1.64 8.12 1.23
N ILE A 12 1.70 6.78 1.35
CA ILE A 12 2.87 6.07 1.89
C ILE A 12 4.09 6.29 0.99
N ARG A 13 3.93 6.17 -0.32
CA ARG A 13 5.00 6.41 -1.29
C ARG A 13 5.59 7.82 -1.16
N ALA A 14 4.74 8.82 -0.98
CA ALA A 14 5.16 10.22 -0.83
C ALA A 14 6.00 10.44 0.45
N THR A 15 5.85 9.60 1.48
CA THR A 15 6.68 9.70 2.69
C THR A 15 8.14 9.32 2.45
N GLY A 16 8.42 8.46 1.46
CA GLY A 16 9.77 7.97 1.18
C GLY A 16 10.42 7.16 2.30
N LEU A 17 9.65 6.73 3.31
CA LEU A 17 10.18 6.05 4.51
C LEU A 17 10.57 4.59 4.27
N THR A 18 9.99 3.95 3.26
CA THR A 18 10.27 2.55 2.93
C THR A 18 10.22 2.30 1.43
N ASN A 19 10.82 1.19 1.01
CA ASN A 19 10.63 0.66 -0.33
C ASN A 19 9.20 0.10 -0.45
N MET A 20 8.48 0.46 -1.52
CA MET A 20 7.10 0.00 -1.72
C MET A 20 6.98 -1.52 -1.92
N PHE A 21 8.07 -2.24 -2.23
CA PHE A 21 8.09 -3.71 -2.25
C PHE A 21 8.33 -4.35 -0.87
N ASP A 22 8.73 -3.56 0.13
CA ASP A 22 8.78 -4.01 1.51
C ASP A 22 7.38 -3.95 2.14
N VAL A 23 6.57 -4.93 1.73
CA VAL A 23 5.15 -5.04 2.07
C VAL A 23 4.90 -4.99 3.58
N ASN A 24 5.74 -5.66 4.37
CA ASN A 24 5.58 -5.71 5.82
C ASN A 24 5.73 -4.31 6.45
N THR A 25 6.72 -3.55 6.00
CA THR A 25 6.93 -2.18 6.48
C THR A 25 5.84 -1.24 5.96
N VAL A 26 5.37 -1.42 4.72
CA VAL A 26 4.22 -0.68 4.18
C VAL A 26 2.97 -0.92 5.00
N GLN A 27 2.66 -2.17 5.35
CA GLN A 27 1.51 -2.49 6.21
C GLN A 27 1.62 -1.87 7.58
N ARG A 28 2.81 -1.86 8.18
CA ARG A 28 3.03 -1.18 9.45
C ARG A 28 2.79 0.33 9.34
N LEU A 29 3.33 0.98 8.31
CA LEU A 29 3.16 2.42 8.09
C LEU A 29 1.71 2.78 7.75
N ALA A 30 1.00 1.89 7.06
CA ALA A 30 -0.43 1.99 6.79
C ALA A 30 -1.24 1.91 8.08
N PHE A 31 -0.94 0.92 8.93
CA PHE A 31 -1.59 0.76 10.23
C PHE A 31 -1.37 1.96 11.15
N GLU A 32 -0.14 2.49 11.22
CA GLU A 32 0.20 3.69 12.00
C GLU A 32 -0.50 4.97 11.51
N ARG A 33 -1.07 4.96 10.29
CA ARG A 33 -1.80 6.08 9.66
C ARG A 33 -3.30 5.83 9.52
N ASP A 34 -3.83 4.81 10.20
CA ASP A 34 -5.24 4.41 10.12
C ASP A 34 -5.70 3.99 8.70
N PHE A 35 -4.77 3.58 7.82
CA PHE A 35 -5.06 3.06 6.48
C PHE A 35 -5.42 1.57 6.53
N TYR A 36 -6.44 1.24 7.32
CA TYR A 36 -6.85 -0.15 7.56
C TYR A 36 -7.30 -0.87 6.27
N GLU A 37 -7.89 -0.15 5.32
CA GLU A 37 -8.27 -0.69 4.01
C GLU A 37 -7.06 -1.17 3.21
N LEU A 38 -5.98 -0.39 3.17
CA LEU A 38 -4.72 -0.81 2.55
C LEU A 38 -4.11 -2.02 3.25
N VAL A 39 -4.14 -2.06 4.60
CA VAL A 39 -3.62 -3.22 5.34
C VAL A 39 -4.39 -4.49 4.97
N CYS A 40 -5.72 -4.44 4.99
CA CYS A 40 -6.57 -5.56 4.56
C CYS A 40 -6.36 -5.92 3.09
N TYR A 41 -6.27 -4.93 2.20
CA TYR A 41 -6.05 -5.17 0.78
C TYR A 41 -4.74 -5.90 0.49
N ILE A 42 -3.67 -5.55 1.20
CA ILE A 42 -2.37 -6.22 1.04
C ILE A 42 -2.44 -7.68 1.52
N GLU A 43 -3.19 -7.97 2.58
CA GLU A 43 -3.42 -9.35 3.05
C GLU A 43 -4.28 -10.15 2.07
N ASP A 44 -5.37 -9.56 1.56
CA ASP A 44 -6.32 -10.22 0.67
C ASP A 44 -5.76 -10.42 -0.75
N ASP A 45 -5.07 -9.42 -1.30
CA ASP A 45 -4.55 -9.40 -2.67
C ASP A 45 -3.17 -8.73 -2.77
N ARG A 46 -2.17 -9.41 -2.23
CA ARG A 46 -0.76 -9.00 -2.35
C ARG A 46 -0.29 -8.90 -3.80
N ALA A 47 -0.80 -9.75 -4.69
CA ALA A 47 -0.41 -9.76 -6.09
C ALA A 47 -0.89 -8.48 -6.80
N GLY A 48 -2.12 -8.05 -6.54
CA GLY A 48 -2.67 -6.78 -7.06
C GLY A 48 -1.89 -5.57 -6.54
N TYR A 49 -1.54 -5.53 -5.25
CA TYR A 49 -0.65 -4.49 -4.72
C TYR A 49 0.69 -4.41 -5.46
N VAL A 50 1.38 -5.55 -5.63
CA VAL A 50 2.68 -5.59 -6.32
C VAL A 50 2.53 -5.20 -7.79
N ARG A 51 1.46 -5.63 -8.46
CA ARG A 51 1.16 -5.24 -9.84
C ARG A 51 1.02 -3.72 -9.93
N PHE A 52 0.24 -3.11 -9.06
CA PHE A 52 0.05 -1.65 -9.03
C PHE A 52 1.37 -0.89 -8.84
N ILE A 53 2.26 -1.37 -7.96
CA ILE A 53 3.58 -0.73 -7.78
C ILE A 53 4.44 -0.80 -9.06
N LEU A 54 4.30 -1.88 -9.85
CA LEU A 54 5.05 -2.08 -11.10
C LEU A 54 4.45 -1.35 -12.30
N THR A 55 3.12 -1.36 -12.45
CA THR A 55 2.43 -0.88 -13.65
C THR A 55 1.73 0.46 -13.46
N GLY A 56 1.44 0.85 -12.22
CA GLY A 56 0.55 1.98 -11.92
C GLY A 56 -0.92 1.73 -12.27
N GLU A 57 -1.28 0.46 -12.56
CA GLU A 57 -2.63 -0.02 -12.90
C GLU A 57 -3.19 -0.93 -11.82
#